data_AF-X5Y274-F1
#
_entry.id   AF-X5Y274-F1
#
_cell.length_a   1.000
_cell.length_b   1.000
_cell.length_c   1.000
_cell.angle_alpha   90.00
_cell.angle_beta   90.00
_cell.angle_gamma   90.00
#
_symmetry.space_group_name_H-M   'P 1'
#
loop_
_entity.id
_entity.type
_entity.pdbx_description
1 polymer ?
#
loop_
_entity_poly.entity_id
_entity_poly.type
_entity_poly.pdbx_seq_one_letter_code
_entity_poly.pdbx_strand_id
1 'polypeptide(L)'
;MAVVEPAALATASPELDGNAGVNEPDKAPSDKSSAMLAQLFERLKIVKIVFVDDKAELQVDVGAIVKVLAAKPTANDVLAPFFPGVILALDNEALQEQVDARLGALNAEGLKALRGVLATQTEDAAEREALGRLQVLLPKTATANLLTPHLWHERRAELIAECSDDRRTLFLFDQELEVDDVNLGFAKGSDIIRDMAEKEKSGFGTRWFCGMLTHTVAMGEEVASWRRLEKEERIDLRFFMPIAKATLDDAPAFYAAVYRTLINTYCETMKSLASSAFATALKDALERFYDLDPLDFEHMVVKSSEVEGVSELDTLIRLYGIIQKDQVKVHILQQAAVGDFSLAARTVKEIADISRELSTSAQERLHKLRWEELYESEQLINGYNDPLRNGDIFEVGEGEGMKLWVLIAQPCDLMVRSNGERVREENFKVAVLAPLRTRPLGSETVPKDSLSFSLDHYDHNGAQPAVVQLADATPANLHVLDLAVLNKDGRCQLSAAPDPALSLPSKAWENRDGKLRIHFSKITRQIEDARTAHKDVVATLLAAAVIPRGSPKKAFAKYGSYDNGGFAYPLRRCGRIRDPLAASLLTAYSRFLARDAYEHDYSKA
;
A
#
# COMPACT_ATOMS: atom_id res chain seq x y z
N MET A 1 11.18 -5.72 -42.93
CA MET A 1 12.58 -5.45 -43.35
C MET A 1 12.63 -4.11 -44.04
N ALA A 2 12.96 -3.07 -43.28
CA ALA A 2 13.51 -1.80 -43.75
C ALA A 2 14.17 -1.16 -42.52
N VAL A 3 15.39 -0.68 -42.73
CA VAL A 3 16.41 -0.33 -41.74
C VAL A 3 16.06 0.97 -41.02
N VAL A 4 16.24 1.00 -39.70
CA VAL A 4 16.17 2.20 -38.85
C VAL A 4 17.61 2.56 -38.45
N GLU A 5 18.08 3.74 -38.87
CA GLU A 5 19.30 4.38 -38.38
C GLU A 5 19.02 5.12 -37.06
N PRO A 6 19.93 5.12 -36.07
CA PRO A 6 19.74 5.83 -34.81
C PRO A 6 20.23 7.29 -34.86
N ALA A 7 19.41 8.19 -34.33
CA ALA A 7 19.72 9.61 -34.18
C ALA A 7 20.69 9.88 -33.03
N ALA A 8 21.63 10.80 -33.28
CA ALA A 8 22.75 11.18 -32.43
C ALA A 8 22.33 11.97 -31.17
N LEU A 9 22.96 11.65 -30.04
CA LEU A 9 22.95 12.44 -28.81
C LEU A 9 23.79 13.72 -29.00
N ALA A 10 23.16 14.87 -28.80
CA ALA A 10 23.84 16.15 -28.67
C ALA A 10 24.24 16.40 -27.20
N THR A 11 25.54 16.57 -26.98
CA THR A 11 26.17 16.99 -25.72
C THR A 11 25.95 18.49 -25.51
N ALA A 12 25.39 18.86 -24.36
CA ALA A 12 25.43 20.23 -23.86
C ALA A 12 25.78 20.22 -22.36
N SER A 13 27.00 20.68 -22.06
CA SER A 13 27.48 20.99 -20.72
C SER A 13 26.72 22.18 -20.13
N PRO A 14 26.47 22.20 -18.81
CA PRO A 14 26.30 23.45 -18.08
C PRO A 14 27.51 23.72 -17.18
N GLU A 15 27.87 24.99 -17.16
CA GLU A 15 28.98 25.59 -16.47
C GLU A 15 28.87 25.45 -14.95
N LEU A 16 30.01 25.13 -14.33
CA LEU A 16 30.24 25.17 -12.90
C LEU A 16 30.48 26.63 -12.49
N ASP A 17 29.51 27.25 -11.83
CA ASP A 17 29.75 28.44 -11.02
C ASP A 17 29.58 28.11 -9.54
N GLY A 18 30.67 28.35 -8.81
CA GLY A 18 30.89 27.89 -7.45
C GLY A 18 30.09 28.66 -6.42
N ASN A 19 29.48 27.92 -5.51
CA ASN A 19 29.45 28.32 -4.12
C ASN A 19 29.57 27.06 -3.25
N ALA A 20 30.82 26.63 -3.08
CA ALA A 20 31.20 25.54 -2.19
C ALA A 20 30.99 25.99 -0.73
N GLY A 21 29.77 25.79 -0.22
CA GLY A 21 29.60 25.54 1.19
C GLY A 21 30.36 24.26 1.51
N VAL A 22 31.43 24.39 2.27
CA VAL A 22 32.24 23.28 2.77
C VAL A 22 31.35 22.41 3.66
N ASN A 23 30.74 21.38 3.08
CA ASN A 23 30.22 20.27 3.86
C ASN A 23 31.44 19.45 4.29
N GLU A 24 31.71 19.49 5.59
CA GLU A 24 32.57 18.52 6.26
C GLU A 24 32.15 17.09 5.86
N PRO A 25 33.08 16.13 5.75
CA PRO A 25 32.75 14.76 5.46
C PRO A 25 31.89 14.20 6.61
N ASP A 26 30.64 13.91 6.27
CA ASP A 26 29.61 13.27 7.11
C ASP A 26 30.21 12.11 7.92
N LYS A 27 30.43 12.34 9.21
CA LYS A 27 30.44 11.28 10.22
C LYS A 27 28.99 11.09 10.68
N ALA A 28 28.53 9.83 10.69
CA ALA A 28 27.52 9.27 11.61
C ALA A 28 26.10 8.89 11.11
N PRO A 29 25.94 7.95 10.14
CA PRO A 29 24.74 7.11 10.03
C PRO A 29 24.65 6.01 11.11
N SER A 30 25.80 5.48 11.57
CA SER A 30 25.86 4.38 12.56
C SER A 30 25.38 4.80 13.95
N ASP A 31 25.73 6.02 14.38
CA ASP A 31 25.44 6.48 15.74
C ASP A 31 23.96 6.81 15.94
N LYS A 32 23.30 7.36 14.90
CA LYS A 32 21.86 7.66 14.94
C LYS A 32 21.04 6.37 15.08
N SER A 33 21.31 5.36 14.26
CA SER A 33 20.58 4.08 14.29
C SER A 33 20.79 3.35 15.62
N SER A 34 22.01 3.38 16.14
CA SER A 34 22.34 2.79 17.45
C SER A 34 21.62 3.51 18.60
N ALA A 35 21.54 4.84 18.56
CA ALA A 35 20.80 5.63 19.54
C ALA A 35 19.28 5.35 19.48
N MET A 36 18.71 5.23 18.29
CA MET A 36 17.30 4.89 18.09
C MET A 36 16.99 3.46 18.57
N LEU A 37 17.90 2.51 18.34
CA LEU A 37 17.77 1.15 18.86
C LEU A 37 17.81 1.12 20.39
N ALA A 38 18.72 1.88 21.01
CA ALA A 38 18.79 2.01 22.47
C ALA A 38 17.50 2.59 23.07
N GLN A 39 16.95 3.64 22.45
CA GLN A 39 15.65 4.20 22.85
C GLN A 39 14.52 3.18 22.72
N LEU A 40 14.51 2.39 21.65
CA LEU A 40 13.50 1.35 21.44
C LEU A 40 13.56 0.27 22.53
N PHE A 41 14.78 -0.13 22.89
CA PHE A 41 15.02 -1.11 23.96
C PHE A 41 14.60 -0.57 25.32
N GLU A 42 14.96 0.67 25.63
CA GLU A 42 14.55 1.32 26.88
C GLU A 42 13.03 1.43 26.98
N ARG A 43 12.36 1.92 25.92
CA ARG A 43 10.89 2.10 25.89
C ARG A 43 10.14 0.79 26.08
N LEU A 44 10.62 -0.28 25.45
CA LEU A 44 10.03 -1.60 25.56
C LEU A 44 10.61 -2.42 26.72
N LYS A 45 11.48 -1.83 27.55
CA LYS A 45 12.13 -2.50 28.69
C LYS A 45 12.86 -3.79 28.29
N ILE A 46 13.44 -3.82 27.09
CA ILE A 46 14.25 -4.93 26.59
C ILE A 46 15.65 -4.80 27.20
N VAL A 47 15.98 -5.71 28.10
CA VAL A 47 17.26 -5.70 28.84
C VAL A 47 18.20 -6.81 28.39
N LYS A 48 17.69 -7.77 27.59
CA LYS A 48 18.42 -8.95 27.16
C LYS A 48 18.11 -9.31 25.72
N ILE A 49 19.11 -9.83 25.03
CA ILE A 49 18.97 -10.47 23.73
C ILE A 49 19.63 -11.83 23.78
N VAL A 50 18.96 -12.83 23.21
CA VAL A 50 19.47 -14.19 23.12
C VAL A 50 19.48 -14.59 21.66
N PHE A 51 20.66 -14.97 21.17
CA PHE A 51 20.87 -15.51 19.85
C PHE A 51 21.05 -17.02 19.97
N VAL A 52 20.33 -17.77 19.15
CA VAL A 52 20.52 -19.22 19.04
C VAL A 52 20.88 -19.53 17.59
N ASP A 53 22.10 -20.00 17.41
CA ASP A 53 22.69 -20.34 16.11
C ASP A 53 23.64 -21.53 16.35
N ASP A 54 23.61 -22.54 15.49
CA ASP A 54 24.49 -23.72 15.58
C ASP A 54 25.97 -23.35 15.44
N LYS A 55 26.26 -22.19 14.82
CA LYS A 55 27.60 -21.63 14.65
C LYS A 55 28.01 -20.65 15.75
N ALA A 56 27.19 -20.48 16.79
CA ALA A 56 27.43 -19.56 17.91
C ALA A 56 28.74 -19.84 18.68
N GLU A 57 29.15 -21.10 18.75
CA GLU A 57 30.48 -21.50 19.24
C GLU A 57 31.15 -22.44 18.24
N LEU A 58 32.47 -22.26 18.04
CA LEU A 58 33.25 -23.23 17.29
C LEU A 58 33.39 -24.50 18.15
N GLN A 59 32.68 -25.56 17.75
CA GLN A 59 32.92 -26.91 18.29
C GLN A 59 34.37 -27.31 17.97
N VAL A 60 35.10 -27.70 19.01
CA VAL A 60 36.47 -28.17 18.91
C VAL A 60 36.43 -29.68 19.14
N ASP A 61 36.02 -30.39 18.10
CA ASP A 61 35.95 -31.83 18.06
C ASP A 61 36.71 -32.38 16.84
N VAL A 62 36.79 -33.70 16.76
CA VAL A 62 37.46 -34.39 15.66
C VAL A 62 36.82 -34.03 14.32
N GLY A 63 35.49 -33.94 14.28
CA GLY A 63 34.72 -33.61 13.09
C GLY A 63 35.10 -32.25 12.50
N ALA A 64 35.20 -31.22 13.34
CA ALA A 64 35.59 -29.87 12.94
C ALA A 64 37.01 -29.82 12.35
N ILE A 65 37.96 -30.56 12.93
CA ILE A 65 39.34 -30.64 12.46
C ILE A 65 39.41 -31.37 11.11
N VAL A 66 38.71 -32.50 10.98
CA VAL A 66 38.63 -33.26 9.73
C VAL A 66 37.97 -32.43 8.63
N LYS A 67 36.90 -31.68 8.94
CA LYS A 67 36.22 -30.77 8.01
C LYS A 67 37.18 -29.68 7.50
N VAL A 68 37.98 -29.10 8.39
CA VAL A 68 39.01 -28.10 8.02
C VAL A 68 40.10 -28.72 7.13
N LEU A 69 40.62 -29.89 7.48
CA LEU A 69 41.64 -30.59 6.67
C LEU A 69 41.10 -31.00 5.29
N ALA A 70 39.83 -31.36 5.20
CA ALA A 70 39.17 -31.68 3.94
C ALA A 70 38.96 -30.46 3.04
N ALA A 71 38.57 -29.32 3.63
CA ALA A 71 38.38 -28.08 2.88
C ALA A 71 39.71 -27.42 2.50
N LYS A 72 40.72 -27.47 3.39
CA LYS A 72 42.03 -26.85 3.22
C LYS A 72 43.15 -27.81 3.67
N PRO A 73 43.69 -28.64 2.77
CA PRO A 73 44.79 -29.56 3.10
C PRO A 73 46.04 -28.87 3.67
N THR A 74 46.26 -27.59 3.35
CA THR A 74 47.36 -26.77 3.88
C THR A 74 47.17 -26.33 5.34
N ALA A 75 45.99 -26.51 5.93
CA ALA A 75 45.74 -26.21 7.34
C ALA A 75 46.49 -27.16 8.29
N ASN A 76 47.01 -28.29 7.79
CA ASN A 76 47.84 -29.23 8.54
C ASN A 76 49.01 -28.52 9.23
N ASP A 77 49.74 -27.64 8.53
CA ASP A 77 50.92 -26.97 9.08
C ASP A 77 50.61 -26.13 10.33
N VAL A 78 49.41 -25.55 10.40
CA VAL A 78 48.96 -24.70 11.51
C VAL A 78 48.30 -25.53 12.63
N LEU A 79 47.77 -26.72 12.32
CA LEU A 79 47.14 -27.64 13.27
C LEU A 79 48.14 -28.62 13.91
N ALA A 80 49.23 -28.96 13.22
CA ALA A 80 50.27 -29.88 13.67
C ALA A 80 50.84 -29.58 15.08
N PRO A 81 51.01 -28.31 15.51
CA PRO A 81 51.45 -28.01 16.88
C PRO A 81 50.52 -28.51 17.98
N PHE A 82 49.22 -28.69 17.69
CA PHE A 82 48.22 -29.19 18.65
C PHE A 82 48.13 -30.72 18.68
N PHE A 83 48.63 -31.39 17.64
CA PHE A 83 48.54 -32.84 17.47
C PHE A 83 49.92 -33.48 17.26
N PRO A 84 50.85 -33.37 18.22
CA PRO A 84 52.20 -33.88 18.06
C PRO A 84 52.22 -35.40 17.87
N GLY A 85 52.87 -35.84 16.79
CA GLY A 85 52.99 -37.24 16.41
C GLY A 85 51.76 -37.84 15.72
N VAL A 86 50.78 -37.02 15.36
CA VAL A 86 49.62 -37.42 14.54
C VAL A 86 49.86 -36.99 13.09
N ILE A 87 49.65 -37.90 12.14
CA ILE A 87 49.67 -37.57 10.71
C ILE A 87 48.28 -37.01 10.35
N LEU A 88 48.18 -35.68 10.23
CA LEU A 88 46.93 -34.97 9.90
C LEU A 88 46.64 -35.01 8.40
N ALA A 89 46.46 -36.21 7.86
CA ALA A 89 46.11 -36.45 6.45
C ALA A 89 44.84 -37.31 6.38
N LEU A 90 43.94 -37.00 5.44
CA LEU A 90 42.63 -37.67 5.34
C LEU A 90 42.72 -39.16 4.99
N ASP A 91 43.83 -39.61 4.45
CA ASP A 91 44.14 -41.02 4.16
C ASP A 91 44.67 -41.79 5.38
N ASN A 92 44.88 -41.13 6.52
CA ASN A 92 45.22 -41.80 7.77
C ASN A 92 43.96 -42.44 8.38
N GLU A 93 43.86 -43.78 8.28
CA GLU A 93 42.72 -44.56 8.80
C GLU A 93 42.50 -44.39 10.32
N ALA A 94 43.54 -44.01 11.07
CA ALA A 94 43.47 -43.77 12.52
C ALA A 94 43.34 -42.28 12.88
N LEU A 95 43.15 -41.37 11.90
CA LEU A 95 43.11 -39.93 12.11
C LEU A 95 42.10 -39.53 13.18
N GLN A 96 40.87 -40.05 13.08
CA GLN A 96 39.79 -39.67 13.99
C GLN A 96 40.10 -40.04 15.44
N GLU A 97 40.51 -41.28 15.68
CA GLU A 97 40.87 -41.76 17.03
C GLU A 97 42.10 -41.04 17.60
N GLN A 98 43.11 -40.76 16.77
CA GLN A 98 44.33 -40.06 17.19
C GLN A 98 44.08 -38.59 17.52
N VAL A 99 43.24 -37.91 16.74
CA VAL A 99 42.83 -36.53 17.01
C VAL A 99 41.96 -36.48 18.26
N ASP A 100 41.03 -37.41 18.45
CA ASP A 100 40.16 -37.47 19.63
C ASP A 100 40.95 -37.63 20.93
N ALA A 101 41.87 -38.60 20.94
CA ALA A 101 42.72 -38.88 22.09
C ALA A 101 43.61 -37.67 22.47
N ARG A 102 44.05 -36.89 21.48
CA ARG A 102 44.86 -35.68 21.68
C ARG A 102 44.02 -34.49 22.09
N LEU A 103 42.82 -34.33 21.54
CA LEU A 103 41.84 -33.34 21.98
C LEU A 103 41.52 -33.52 23.47
N GLY A 104 41.28 -34.76 23.91
CA GLY A 104 41.03 -35.08 25.32
C GLY A 104 42.21 -34.81 26.26
N ALA A 105 43.43 -34.64 25.72
CA ALA A 105 44.64 -34.33 26.49
C ALA A 105 44.97 -32.83 26.56
N LEU A 106 44.28 -31.97 25.80
CA LEU A 106 44.49 -30.52 25.82
C LEU A 106 43.86 -29.89 27.06
N ASN A 107 44.58 -28.96 27.69
CA ASN A 107 44.02 -28.14 28.76
C ASN A 107 43.16 -26.98 28.18
N ALA A 108 42.47 -26.25 29.05
CA ALA A 108 41.57 -25.16 28.63
C ALA A 108 42.27 -24.07 27.79
N GLU A 109 43.55 -23.80 28.03
CA GLU A 109 44.34 -22.82 27.27
C GLU A 109 44.72 -23.35 25.88
N GLY A 110 45.10 -24.63 25.78
CA GLY A 110 45.36 -25.33 24.53
C GLY A 110 44.12 -25.46 23.65
N LEU A 111 42.95 -25.77 24.24
CA LEU A 111 41.67 -25.79 23.54
C LEU A 111 41.29 -24.39 23.03
N LYS A 112 41.53 -23.33 23.82
CA LYS A 112 41.29 -21.94 23.40
C LYS A 112 42.21 -21.53 22.23
N ALA A 113 43.48 -21.90 22.27
CA ALA A 113 44.43 -21.64 21.19
C ALA A 113 44.07 -22.41 19.91
N LEU A 114 43.72 -23.70 20.04
CA LEU A 114 43.25 -24.53 18.92
C LEU A 114 41.98 -23.96 18.29
N ARG A 115 41.03 -23.50 19.13
CA ARG A 115 39.82 -22.82 18.68
C ARG A 115 40.15 -21.57 17.86
N GLY A 116 41.12 -20.77 18.32
CA GLY A 116 41.59 -19.59 17.59
C GLY A 116 42.15 -19.96 16.21
N VAL A 117 42.92 -21.04 16.11
CA VAL A 117 43.46 -21.53 14.84
C VAL A 117 42.36 -22.03 13.92
N LEU A 118 41.49 -22.93 14.40
CA LEU A 118 40.37 -23.46 13.61
C LEU A 118 39.47 -22.33 13.09
N ALA A 119 39.22 -21.30 13.89
CA ALA A 119 38.42 -20.15 13.47
C ALA A 119 39.01 -19.38 12.28
N THR A 120 40.33 -19.33 12.12
CA THR A 120 40.98 -18.70 10.96
C THR A 120 40.97 -19.57 9.70
N GLN A 121 40.71 -20.87 9.85
CA GLN A 121 40.79 -21.84 8.75
C GLN A 121 39.42 -22.23 8.19
N THR A 122 38.34 -22.15 8.97
CA THR A 122 36.96 -22.45 8.52
C THR A 122 36.39 -21.38 7.60
N GLU A 123 35.57 -21.76 6.60
CA GLU A 123 34.78 -20.80 5.80
C GLU A 123 33.69 -20.10 6.64
N ASP A 124 33.21 -20.73 7.71
CA ASP A 124 32.28 -20.17 8.70
C ASP A 124 32.87 -19.02 9.56
N ALA A 125 34.14 -18.64 9.32
CA ALA A 125 34.77 -17.50 10.00
C ALA A 125 34.01 -16.18 9.76
N ALA A 126 33.49 -15.98 8.56
CA ALA A 126 32.73 -14.79 8.19
C ALA A 126 31.38 -14.71 8.91
N GLU A 127 30.69 -15.82 9.13
CA GLU A 127 29.42 -15.86 9.87
C GLU A 127 29.62 -15.67 11.37
N ARG A 128 30.71 -16.20 11.95
CA ARG A 128 31.08 -15.90 13.34
C ARG A 128 31.51 -14.46 13.53
N GLU A 129 32.19 -13.88 12.53
CA GLU A 129 32.46 -12.44 12.51
C GLU A 129 31.15 -11.64 12.45
N ALA A 130 30.15 -12.07 11.67
CA ALA A 130 28.83 -11.45 11.64
C ALA A 130 28.09 -11.53 13.00
N LEU A 131 28.14 -12.68 13.69
CA LEU A 131 27.60 -12.82 15.06
C LEU A 131 28.39 -12.00 16.11
N GLY A 132 29.69 -11.80 15.90
CA GLY A 132 30.52 -10.90 16.70
C GLY A 132 30.21 -9.42 16.45
N ARG A 133 29.98 -9.03 15.19
CA ARG A 133 29.54 -7.69 14.78
C ARG A 133 28.16 -7.34 15.35
N LEU A 134 27.29 -8.33 15.48
CA LEU A 134 26.00 -8.19 16.15
C LEU A 134 26.15 -7.57 17.54
N GLN A 135 27.10 -8.02 18.37
CA GLN A 135 27.34 -7.43 19.70
C GLN A 135 27.69 -5.93 19.64
N VAL A 136 28.32 -5.47 18.55
CA VAL A 136 28.67 -4.07 18.33
C VAL A 136 27.45 -3.23 17.98
N LEU A 137 26.46 -3.81 17.29
CA LEU A 137 25.21 -3.13 16.93
C LEU A 137 24.23 -2.99 18.10
N LEU A 138 24.41 -3.76 19.16
CA LEU A 138 23.47 -3.77 20.29
C LEU A 138 23.69 -2.60 21.25
N PRO A 139 22.62 -2.11 21.89
CA PRO A 139 22.74 -1.13 22.96
C PRO A 139 23.58 -1.70 24.12
N LYS A 140 24.56 -0.92 24.62
CA LYS A 140 25.39 -1.32 25.78
C LYS A 140 24.60 -1.59 27.06
N THR A 141 23.36 -1.11 27.12
CA THR A 141 22.43 -1.33 28.24
C THR A 141 21.79 -2.72 28.22
N ALA A 142 21.86 -3.44 27.10
CA ALA A 142 21.30 -4.79 26.96
C ALA A 142 22.40 -5.86 27.03
N THR A 143 22.12 -6.96 27.72
CA THR A 143 23.03 -8.12 27.76
C THR A 143 22.77 -9.03 26.56
N ALA A 144 23.82 -9.40 25.82
CA ALA A 144 23.74 -10.32 24.70
C ALA A 144 24.27 -11.71 25.08
N ASN A 145 23.46 -12.74 24.85
CA ASN A 145 23.87 -14.14 25.01
C ASN A 145 23.85 -14.83 23.65
N LEU A 146 24.96 -15.42 23.25
CA LEU A 146 25.03 -16.32 22.09
C LEU A 146 25.02 -17.75 22.62
N LEU A 147 24.07 -18.55 22.16
CA LEU A 147 23.87 -19.93 22.61
C LEU A 147 23.87 -20.86 21.41
N THR A 148 24.46 -22.04 21.59
CA THR A 148 24.23 -23.17 20.68
C THR A 148 22.84 -23.78 20.95
N PRO A 149 22.28 -24.56 20.01
CA PRO A 149 21.04 -25.30 20.19
C PRO A 149 20.98 -26.14 21.47
N HIS A 150 22.05 -26.84 21.83
CA HIS A 150 22.14 -27.62 23.07
C HIS A 150 22.04 -26.73 24.32
N LEU A 151 22.80 -25.64 24.37
CA LEU A 151 22.76 -24.70 25.50
C LEU A 151 21.39 -24.02 25.62
N TRP A 152 20.73 -23.73 24.51
CA TRP A 152 19.35 -23.27 24.52
C TRP A 152 18.43 -24.32 25.15
N HIS A 153 18.49 -25.58 24.71
CA HIS A 153 17.64 -26.65 25.23
C HIS A 153 17.76 -26.82 26.75
N GLU A 154 19.00 -26.74 27.27
CA GLU A 154 19.29 -26.81 28.71
C GLU A 154 18.80 -25.58 29.48
N ARG A 155 19.05 -24.38 28.95
CA ARG A 155 18.81 -23.12 29.67
C ARG A 155 17.46 -22.47 29.39
N ARG A 156 16.66 -22.99 28.46
CA ARG A 156 15.39 -22.33 28.04
C ARG A 156 14.48 -22.01 29.23
N ALA A 157 14.36 -22.92 30.19
CA ALA A 157 13.46 -22.76 31.34
C ALA A 157 13.93 -21.62 32.26
N GLU A 158 15.25 -21.53 32.48
CA GLU A 158 15.88 -20.43 33.23
C GLU A 158 15.65 -19.10 32.50
N LEU A 159 15.97 -19.03 31.20
CA LEU A 159 15.88 -17.81 30.39
C LEU A 159 14.44 -17.29 30.29
N ILE A 160 13.47 -18.18 30.13
CA ILE A 160 12.05 -17.85 30.10
C ILE A 160 11.59 -17.34 31.47
N ALA A 161 12.02 -17.98 32.57
CA ALA A 161 11.63 -17.59 33.93
C ALA A 161 12.17 -16.20 34.33
N GLU A 162 13.29 -15.78 33.75
CA GLU A 162 13.86 -14.43 33.95
C GLU A 162 13.08 -13.33 33.21
N CYS A 163 12.26 -13.68 32.22
CA CYS A 163 11.51 -12.71 31.42
C CYS A 163 10.28 -12.20 32.19
N SER A 164 10.09 -10.88 32.24
CA SER A 164 8.94 -10.23 32.87
C SER A 164 8.53 -8.97 32.12
N ASP A 165 7.37 -8.40 32.46
CA ASP A 165 6.84 -7.19 31.81
C ASP A 165 7.77 -5.97 31.91
N ASP A 166 8.61 -5.95 32.96
CA ASP A 166 9.60 -4.91 33.24
C ASP A 166 11.03 -5.28 32.80
N ARG A 167 11.25 -6.54 32.38
CA ARG A 167 12.54 -7.06 31.93
C ARG A 167 12.32 -8.01 30.77
N ARG A 168 12.16 -7.44 29.58
CA ARG A 168 11.84 -8.18 28.37
C ARG A 168 13.09 -8.68 27.66
N THR A 169 12.92 -9.76 26.89
CA THR A 169 14.00 -10.38 26.10
C THR A 169 13.64 -10.41 24.62
N LEU A 170 14.60 -10.06 23.75
CA LEU A 170 14.50 -10.34 22.32
C LEU A 170 15.22 -11.66 22.00
N PHE A 171 14.49 -12.66 21.53
CA PHE A 171 15.07 -13.90 21.03
C PHE A 171 15.26 -13.82 19.53
N LEU A 172 16.45 -14.20 19.05
CA LEU A 172 16.77 -14.29 17.63
C LEU A 172 17.24 -15.72 17.35
N PHE A 173 16.43 -16.47 16.63
CA PHE A 173 16.72 -17.87 16.30
C PHE A 173 17.14 -17.96 14.85
N ASP A 174 18.22 -18.66 14.55
CA ASP A 174 18.50 -19.05 13.18
C ASP A 174 17.41 -19.99 12.64
N GLN A 175 17.04 -19.81 11.38
CA GLN A 175 15.99 -20.60 10.75
C GLN A 175 16.42 -22.07 10.58
N GLU A 176 17.69 -22.33 10.28
CA GLU A 176 18.25 -23.64 9.96
C GLU A 176 19.33 -24.01 10.98
N LEU A 177 18.91 -24.68 12.06
CA LEU A 177 19.84 -25.14 13.09
C LEU A 177 20.33 -26.53 12.65
N GLU A 178 21.50 -26.61 12.01
CA GLU A 178 22.10 -27.86 11.51
C GLU A 178 22.50 -28.80 12.66
N VAL A 179 21.52 -29.39 13.36
CA VAL A 179 21.76 -30.22 14.55
C VAL A 179 21.29 -31.65 14.34
N ASP A 180 22.23 -32.58 14.32
CA ASP A 180 22.00 -34.03 14.20
C ASP A 180 21.66 -34.69 15.56
N ASP A 181 20.91 -34.01 16.44
CA ASP A 181 20.50 -34.54 17.74
C ASP A 181 18.97 -34.56 17.88
N VAL A 182 18.40 -35.74 17.65
CA VAL A 182 16.96 -36.00 17.75
C VAL A 182 16.40 -35.71 19.15
N ASN A 183 17.24 -35.75 20.20
CA ASN A 183 16.80 -35.53 21.57
C ASN A 183 16.46 -34.06 21.87
N LEU A 184 16.91 -33.11 21.05
CA LEU A 184 16.58 -31.69 21.23
C LEU A 184 15.11 -31.40 20.96
N GLY A 185 14.48 -32.19 20.09
CA GLY A 185 13.07 -32.04 19.71
C GLY A 185 12.78 -30.87 18.76
N PHE A 186 13.80 -30.26 18.16
CA PHE A 186 13.70 -29.21 17.17
C PHE A 186 14.89 -29.27 16.19
N ALA A 187 14.67 -28.84 14.95
CA ALA A 187 15.72 -28.72 13.92
C ALA A 187 15.77 -27.32 13.28
N LYS A 188 14.75 -26.48 13.55
CA LYS A 188 14.65 -25.12 13.02
C LYS A 188 14.34 -24.12 14.12
N GLY A 189 14.73 -22.85 13.94
CA GLY A 189 14.26 -21.78 14.81
C GLY A 189 12.74 -21.63 14.82
N SER A 190 12.07 -21.97 13.73
CA SER A 190 10.60 -22.01 13.65
C SER A 190 9.99 -23.01 14.63
N ASP A 191 10.61 -24.18 14.82
CA ASP A 191 10.15 -25.19 15.78
C ASP A 191 10.17 -24.65 17.21
N ILE A 192 11.24 -23.93 17.57
CA ILE A 192 11.39 -23.30 18.89
C ILE A 192 10.31 -22.23 19.09
N ILE A 193 10.12 -21.34 18.12
CA ILE A 193 9.12 -20.27 18.22
C ILE A 193 7.71 -20.86 18.34
N ARG A 194 7.41 -21.94 17.59
CA ARG A 194 6.13 -22.65 17.66
C ARG A 194 5.91 -23.26 19.04
N ASP A 195 6.90 -23.94 19.60
CA ASP A 195 6.84 -24.51 20.95
C ASP A 195 6.55 -23.43 22.01
N MET A 196 7.24 -22.29 21.92
CA MET A 196 7.00 -21.14 22.80
C MET A 196 5.58 -20.58 22.61
N ALA A 197 5.09 -20.49 21.37
CA ALA A 197 3.76 -19.98 21.06
C ALA A 197 2.63 -20.90 21.58
N GLU A 198 2.86 -22.22 21.61
CA GLU A 198 1.90 -23.21 22.12
C GLU A 198 1.87 -23.23 23.65
N LYS A 199 3.03 -23.20 24.30
CA LYS A 199 3.13 -23.31 25.76
C LYS A 199 2.92 -21.99 26.49
N GLU A 200 3.36 -20.88 25.91
CA GLU A 200 3.48 -19.60 26.61
C GLU A 200 3.08 -18.39 25.75
N LYS A 201 1.99 -18.56 24.98
CA LYS A 201 1.39 -17.56 24.08
C LYS A 201 1.32 -16.13 24.65
N SER A 202 0.99 -15.99 25.93
CA SER A 202 0.80 -14.70 26.59
C SER A 202 2.09 -13.92 26.83
N GLY A 203 3.27 -14.57 26.74
CA GLY A 203 4.57 -13.93 26.90
C GLY A 203 5.03 -13.13 25.69
N PHE A 204 4.48 -13.38 24.50
CA PHE A 204 4.82 -12.64 23.28
C PHE A 204 4.31 -11.20 23.36
N GLY A 205 5.20 -10.23 23.18
CA GLY A 205 4.92 -8.81 23.30
C GLY A 205 4.94 -8.30 24.75
N THR A 206 4.70 -9.15 25.75
CA THR A 206 4.68 -8.75 27.17
C THR A 206 6.01 -9.01 27.86
N ARG A 207 6.59 -10.20 27.66
CA ARG A 207 7.82 -10.68 28.30
C ARG A 207 8.95 -10.89 27.29
N TRP A 208 8.63 -11.19 26.03
CA TRP A 208 9.62 -11.35 24.97
C TRP A 208 9.10 -11.10 23.56
N PHE A 209 10.05 -11.05 22.62
CA PHE A 209 9.82 -10.97 21.18
C PHE A 209 10.70 -11.99 20.48
N CYS A 210 10.29 -12.46 19.30
CA CYS A 210 11.10 -13.38 18.51
C CYS A 210 11.34 -12.83 17.09
N GLY A 211 12.59 -12.88 16.64
CA GLY A 211 12.98 -12.74 15.24
C GLY A 211 13.59 -14.03 14.73
N MET A 212 13.50 -14.25 13.43
CA MET A 212 14.06 -15.44 12.76
C MET A 212 15.17 -14.99 11.81
N LEU A 213 16.42 -15.28 12.14
CA LEU A 213 17.57 -14.99 11.30
C LEU A 213 17.63 -16.00 10.16
N THR A 214 17.87 -15.54 8.93
CA THR A 214 17.94 -16.43 7.78
C THR A 214 18.77 -15.86 6.66
N HIS A 215 19.52 -16.72 5.96
CA HIS A 215 20.26 -16.37 4.76
C HIS A 215 19.41 -16.53 3.48
N THR A 216 18.25 -17.18 3.59
CA THR A 216 17.37 -17.50 2.44
C THR A 216 16.44 -16.34 2.03
N VAL A 217 16.47 -15.24 2.79
CA VAL A 217 15.67 -14.04 2.54
C VAL A 217 16.59 -12.89 2.16
N ALA A 218 16.35 -12.29 1.00
CA ALA A 218 17.05 -11.09 0.57
C ALA A 218 16.54 -9.86 1.33
N MET A 219 17.41 -8.86 1.48
CA MET A 219 17.05 -7.57 2.06
C MET A 219 15.89 -6.94 1.28
N GLY A 220 14.82 -6.56 1.98
CA GLY A 220 13.61 -5.98 1.39
C GLY A 220 12.50 -6.99 1.04
N GLU A 221 12.80 -8.29 1.04
CA GLU A 221 11.81 -9.35 0.77
C GLU A 221 11.20 -9.95 2.05
N GLU A 222 11.54 -9.42 3.23
CA GLU A 222 11.20 -10.04 4.52
C GLU A 222 9.69 -10.18 4.71
N VAL A 223 8.89 -9.21 4.26
CA VAL A 223 7.41 -9.25 4.42
C VAL A 223 6.77 -10.30 3.52
N ALA A 224 7.27 -10.48 2.30
CA ALA A 224 6.77 -11.50 1.39
C ALA A 224 7.12 -12.90 1.94
N SER A 225 8.36 -13.07 2.39
CA SER A 225 8.83 -14.32 3.01
C SER A 225 8.12 -14.63 4.32
N TRP A 226 7.81 -13.63 5.13
CA TRP A 226 7.07 -13.79 6.39
C TRP A 226 5.68 -14.42 6.20
N ARG A 227 4.92 -13.95 5.20
CA ARG A 227 3.59 -14.51 4.86
C ARG A 227 3.66 -15.92 4.29
N ARG A 228 4.78 -16.27 3.64
CA ARG A 228 5.05 -17.62 3.16
C ARG A 228 5.41 -18.56 4.33
N LEU A 229 6.34 -18.14 5.18
CA LEU A 229 6.80 -18.88 6.36
C LEU A 229 5.67 -19.15 7.36
N GLU A 230 4.72 -18.23 7.55
CA GLU A 230 3.51 -18.47 8.36
C GLU A 230 2.81 -19.78 7.95
N LYS A 231 2.64 -20.00 6.64
CA LYS A 231 1.92 -21.16 6.10
C LYS A 231 2.77 -22.43 6.13
N GLU A 232 4.04 -22.31 5.77
CA GLU A 232 4.99 -23.44 5.72
C GLU A 232 5.29 -23.98 7.11
N GLU A 233 5.52 -23.08 8.07
CA GLU A 233 5.97 -23.43 9.43
C GLU A 233 4.82 -23.46 10.46
N ARG A 234 3.61 -23.04 10.05
CA ARG A 234 2.37 -23.00 10.85
C ARG A 234 2.49 -22.17 12.13
N ILE A 235 3.13 -21.00 12.01
CA ILE A 235 3.32 -20.05 13.11
C ILE A 235 2.53 -18.79 12.81
N ASP A 236 1.70 -18.35 13.76
CA ASP A 236 0.98 -17.08 13.64
C ASP A 236 1.99 -15.93 13.48
N LEU A 237 1.73 -15.10 12.48
CA LEU A 237 2.53 -13.94 12.08
C LEU A 237 2.92 -13.04 13.25
N ARG A 238 2.07 -12.91 14.28
CA ARG A 238 2.34 -12.04 15.43
C ARG A 238 3.53 -12.50 16.30
N PHE A 239 3.96 -13.75 16.17
CA PHE A 239 4.98 -14.34 17.01
C PHE A 239 6.39 -14.19 16.48
N PHE A 240 6.58 -13.83 15.21
CA PHE A 240 7.91 -13.72 14.64
C PHE A 240 7.97 -12.73 13.48
N MET A 241 9.18 -12.30 13.15
CA MET A 241 9.50 -11.63 11.90
C MET A 241 10.81 -12.21 11.35
N PRO A 242 10.89 -12.59 10.06
CA PRO A 242 12.15 -12.95 9.45
C PRO A 242 13.06 -11.73 9.32
N ILE A 243 14.34 -11.96 9.55
CA ILE A 243 15.43 -10.99 9.48
C ILE A 243 16.50 -11.59 8.58
N ALA A 244 16.75 -10.95 7.44
CA ALA A 244 17.82 -11.38 6.54
C ALA A 244 19.18 -11.21 7.24
N LYS A 245 20.04 -12.25 7.24
CA LYS A 245 21.38 -12.18 7.85
C LYS A 245 22.25 -11.06 7.24
N ALA A 246 22.02 -10.71 5.97
CA ALA A 246 22.69 -9.58 5.32
C ALA A 246 22.42 -8.22 5.99
N THR A 247 21.33 -8.08 6.77
CA THR A 247 21.05 -6.85 7.53
C THR A 247 22.02 -6.65 8.70
N LEU A 248 22.70 -7.70 9.15
CA LEU A 248 23.66 -7.64 10.26
C LEU A 248 24.93 -6.85 9.91
N ASP A 249 25.20 -6.63 8.63
CA ASP A 249 26.34 -5.84 8.17
C ASP A 249 26.03 -4.34 8.03
N ASP A 250 24.77 -3.92 8.19
CA ASP A 250 24.32 -2.55 7.99
C ASP A 250 23.44 -2.07 9.16
N ALA A 251 23.96 -1.16 9.99
CA ALA A 251 23.31 -0.73 11.23
C ALA A 251 21.88 -0.13 11.03
N PRO A 252 21.64 0.75 10.04
CA PRO A 252 20.29 1.17 9.65
C PRO A 252 19.36 0.02 9.26
N ALA A 253 19.81 -0.93 8.44
CA ALA A 253 18.99 -2.07 8.04
C ALA A 253 18.67 -2.99 9.23
N PHE A 254 19.65 -3.27 10.08
CA PHE A 254 19.45 -4.04 11.31
C PHE A 254 18.43 -3.36 12.24
N TYR A 255 18.57 -2.05 12.46
CA TYR A 255 17.59 -1.28 13.22
C TYR A 255 16.19 -1.41 12.63
N ALA A 256 16.04 -1.27 11.30
CA ALA A 256 14.74 -1.40 10.64
C ALA A 256 14.14 -2.82 10.78
N ALA A 257 14.97 -3.87 10.78
CA ALA A 257 14.56 -5.25 10.98
C ALA A 257 14.11 -5.52 12.42
N VAL A 258 14.88 -5.06 13.41
CA VAL A 258 14.50 -5.17 14.84
C VAL A 258 13.25 -4.34 15.13
N TYR A 259 13.18 -3.10 14.64
CA TYR A 259 11.98 -2.26 14.74
C TYR A 259 10.74 -3.00 14.23
N ARG A 260 10.85 -3.62 13.05
CA ARG A 260 9.75 -4.37 12.45
C ARG A 260 9.36 -5.57 13.30
N THR A 261 10.34 -6.31 13.82
CA THR A 261 10.12 -7.44 14.72
C THR A 261 9.33 -7.05 15.95
N LEU A 262 9.69 -5.93 16.58
CA LEU A 262 9.07 -5.47 17.83
C LEU A 262 7.67 -4.89 17.62
N ILE A 263 7.47 -4.09 16.56
CA ILE A 263 6.15 -3.49 16.29
C ILE A 263 5.15 -4.54 15.75
N ASN A 264 5.65 -5.59 15.11
CA ASN A 264 4.84 -6.60 14.43
C ASN A 264 3.82 -7.27 15.37
N THR A 265 4.26 -7.70 16.56
CA THR A 265 3.39 -8.38 17.53
C THR A 265 2.14 -7.56 17.86
N TYR A 266 2.30 -6.25 18.05
CA TYR A 266 1.18 -5.35 18.35
C TYR A 266 0.34 -5.03 17.11
N CYS A 267 0.98 -4.79 15.97
CA CYS A 267 0.29 -4.56 14.70
C CYS A 267 -0.60 -5.74 14.29
N GLU A 268 -0.10 -6.97 14.36
CA GLU A 268 -0.88 -8.16 14.04
C GLU A 268 -1.95 -8.45 15.10
N THR A 269 -1.69 -8.10 16.38
CA THR A 269 -2.75 -8.15 17.41
C THR A 269 -3.91 -7.21 17.04
N MET A 270 -3.62 -5.95 16.68
CA MET A 270 -4.64 -5.00 16.24
C MET A 270 -5.39 -5.48 14.99
N LYS A 271 -4.67 -6.02 13.99
CA LYS A 271 -5.28 -6.56 12.77
C LYS A 271 -6.16 -7.78 13.05
N SER A 272 -5.73 -8.67 13.93
CA SER A 272 -6.48 -9.86 14.32
C SER A 272 -7.78 -9.50 15.05
N LEU A 273 -7.70 -8.58 16.03
CA LEU A 273 -8.87 -8.05 16.73
C LEU A 273 -9.85 -7.36 15.78
N ALA A 274 -9.34 -6.48 14.90
CA ALA A 274 -10.16 -5.80 13.91
C ALA A 274 -10.81 -6.79 12.93
N SER A 275 -10.04 -7.75 12.40
CA SER A 275 -10.53 -8.77 11.47
C SER A 275 -11.64 -9.63 12.09
N SER A 276 -11.45 -10.09 13.33
CA SER A 276 -12.45 -10.86 14.06
C SER A 276 -13.73 -10.06 14.31
N ALA A 277 -13.59 -8.79 14.73
CA ALA A 277 -14.72 -7.89 14.91
C ALA A 277 -15.46 -7.62 13.58
N PHE A 278 -14.72 -7.40 12.48
CA PHE A 278 -15.31 -7.20 11.15
C PHE A 278 -16.03 -8.45 10.63
N ALA A 279 -15.46 -9.64 10.81
CA ALA A 279 -16.08 -10.89 10.37
C ALA A 279 -17.40 -11.16 11.12
N THR A 280 -17.41 -10.92 12.43
CA THR A 280 -18.62 -11.08 13.25
C THR A 280 -19.66 -10.01 12.90
N ALA A 281 -19.25 -8.75 12.79
CA ALA A 281 -20.12 -7.66 12.40
C ALA A 281 -20.74 -7.84 11.01
N LEU A 282 -19.97 -8.39 10.06
CA LEU A 282 -20.44 -8.73 8.73
C LEU A 282 -21.54 -9.79 8.80
N LYS A 283 -21.32 -10.86 9.57
CA LYS A 283 -22.31 -11.93 9.76
C LYS A 283 -23.62 -11.37 10.32
N ASP A 284 -23.53 -10.59 11.40
CA ASP A 284 -24.71 -10.01 12.06
C ASP A 284 -25.41 -8.96 11.18
N ALA A 285 -24.64 -8.21 10.38
CA ALA A 285 -25.19 -7.27 9.41
C ALA A 285 -25.97 -7.98 8.29
N LEU A 286 -25.47 -9.12 7.81
CA LEU A 286 -26.15 -9.94 6.82
C LEU A 286 -27.42 -10.58 7.40
N GLU A 287 -27.36 -11.14 8.61
CA GLU A 287 -28.55 -11.69 9.30
C GLU A 287 -29.64 -10.62 9.44
N ARG A 288 -29.29 -9.43 9.96
CA ARG A 288 -30.24 -8.30 10.07
C ARG A 288 -30.79 -7.86 8.72
N PHE A 289 -29.98 -7.91 7.67
CA PHE A 289 -30.41 -7.57 6.32
C PHE A 289 -31.39 -8.62 5.75
N TYR A 290 -31.15 -9.91 6.00
CA TYR A 290 -32.06 -11.00 5.62
C TYR A 290 -33.41 -10.94 6.35
N ASP A 291 -33.40 -10.44 7.59
CA ASP A 291 -34.59 -10.32 8.43
C ASP A 291 -35.44 -9.07 8.13
N LEU A 292 -35.06 -8.25 7.13
CA LEU A 292 -35.89 -7.11 6.71
C LEU A 292 -37.23 -7.60 6.17
N ASP A 293 -38.32 -7.04 6.70
CA ASP A 293 -39.66 -7.33 6.19
C ASP A 293 -39.76 -6.92 4.71
N PRO A 294 -40.42 -7.71 3.84
CA PRO A 294 -40.54 -7.39 2.43
C PRO A 294 -41.16 -6.01 2.13
N LEU A 295 -42.08 -5.52 2.98
CA LEU A 295 -42.69 -4.19 2.82
C LEU A 295 -41.72 -3.09 3.25
N ASP A 296 -40.94 -3.32 4.30
CA ASP A 296 -39.88 -2.38 4.70
C ASP A 296 -38.81 -2.30 3.62
N PHE A 297 -38.39 -3.44 3.07
CA PHE A 297 -37.42 -3.50 1.98
C PHE A 297 -37.93 -2.75 0.73
N GLU A 298 -39.16 -3.04 0.28
CA GLU A 298 -39.78 -2.33 -0.85
C GLU A 298 -39.83 -0.82 -0.60
N HIS A 299 -40.29 -0.40 0.57
CA HIS A 299 -40.39 1.02 0.89
C HIS A 299 -39.02 1.71 0.92
N MET A 300 -38.06 1.10 1.61
CA MET A 300 -36.74 1.68 1.87
C MET A 300 -35.84 1.69 0.63
N VAL A 301 -35.97 0.73 -0.28
CA VAL A 301 -35.05 0.56 -1.43
C VAL A 301 -35.71 0.93 -2.76
N VAL A 302 -37.01 0.67 -2.94
CA VAL A 302 -37.69 0.91 -4.23
C VAL A 302 -38.41 2.25 -4.19
N LYS A 303 -39.36 2.41 -3.26
CA LYS A 303 -40.22 3.59 -3.23
C LYS A 303 -39.48 4.86 -2.87
N SER A 304 -38.58 4.80 -1.89
CA SER A 304 -37.75 5.95 -1.49
C SER A 304 -36.88 6.41 -2.66
N SER A 305 -36.24 5.47 -3.38
CA SER A 305 -35.35 5.76 -4.50
C SER A 305 -36.08 6.36 -5.69
N GLU A 306 -37.29 5.89 -5.98
CA GLU A 306 -38.15 6.48 -7.01
C GLU A 306 -38.49 7.95 -6.70
N VAL A 307 -38.91 8.22 -5.45
CA VAL A 307 -39.26 9.58 -4.99
C VAL A 307 -38.04 10.49 -4.99
N GLU A 308 -36.92 9.98 -4.48
CA GLU A 308 -35.66 10.71 -4.36
C GLU A 308 -34.80 10.69 -5.61
N GLY A 309 -35.23 10.08 -6.72
CA GLY A 309 -34.49 10.04 -7.99
C GLY A 309 -33.06 9.49 -7.88
N VAL A 310 -32.85 8.55 -6.95
CA VAL A 310 -31.57 7.86 -6.73
C VAL A 310 -31.65 6.41 -7.20
N SER A 311 -30.50 5.77 -7.40
CA SER A 311 -30.46 4.35 -7.76
C SER A 311 -30.88 3.47 -6.58
N GLU A 312 -31.71 2.47 -6.85
CA GLU A 312 -32.11 1.44 -5.89
C GLU A 312 -30.87 0.68 -5.39
N LEU A 313 -29.90 0.40 -6.27
CA LEU A 313 -28.64 -0.27 -5.89
C LEU A 313 -27.78 0.61 -4.98
N ASP A 314 -27.69 1.93 -5.25
CA ASP A 314 -26.96 2.86 -4.37
C ASP A 314 -27.61 2.93 -2.99
N THR A 315 -28.94 2.95 -2.95
CA THR A 315 -29.73 2.94 -1.71
C THR A 315 -29.52 1.64 -0.93
N LEU A 316 -29.49 0.50 -1.63
CA LEU A 316 -29.18 -0.81 -1.07
C LEU A 316 -27.78 -0.85 -0.44
N ILE A 317 -26.76 -0.40 -1.17
CA ILE A 317 -25.36 -0.35 -0.70
C ILE A 317 -25.26 0.57 0.53
N ARG A 318 -25.94 1.71 0.51
CA ARG A 318 -25.98 2.65 1.64
C ARG A 318 -26.66 2.04 2.87
N LEU A 319 -27.81 1.38 2.70
CA LEU A 319 -28.51 0.70 3.77
C LEU A 319 -27.63 -0.36 4.43
N TYR A 320 -27.02 -1.21 3.61
CA TYR A 320 -26.07 -2.21 4.08
C TYR A 320 -24.87 -1.57 4.80
N GLY A 321 -24.30 -0.49 4.25
CA GLY A 321 -23.19 0.23 4.86
C GLY A 321 -23.52 0.84 6.23
N ILE A 322 -24.75 1.32 6.44
CA ILE A 322 -25.22 1.80 7.76
C ILE A 322 -25.27 0.63 8.75
N ILE A 323 -25.94 -0.46 8.37
CA ILE A 323 -26.08 -1.66 9.22
C ILE A 323 -24.71 -2.20 9.60
N GLN A 324 -23.82 -2.38 8.62
CA GLN A 324 -22.48 -2.90 8.82
C GLN A 324 -21.64 -1.99 9.74
N LYS A 325 -21.65 -0.68 9.49
CA LYS A 325 -20.87 0.29 10.29
C LYS A 325 -21.27 0.27 11.76
N ASP A 326 -22.57 0.19 12.04
CA ASP A 326 -23.07 0.14 13.42
C ASP A 326 -22.71 -1.18 14.10
N GLN A 327 -22.86 -2.32 13.41
CA GLN A 327 -22.45 -3.62 13.95
C GLN A 327 -20.95 -3.68 14.23
N VAL A 328 -20.11 -3.14 13.34
CA VAL A 328 -18.66 -3.05 13.55
C VAL A 328 -18.35 -2.29 14.83
N LYS A 329 -19.02 -1.16 15.07
CA LYS A 329 -18.85 -0.41 16.32
C LYS A 329 -19.27 -1.21 17.54
N VAL A 330 -20.43 -1.89 17.50
CA VAL A 330 -20.90 -2.71 18.63
C VAL A 330 -19.88 -3.78 19.00
N HIS A 331 -19.33 -4.49 18.02
CA HIS A 331 -18.32 -5.54 18.26
C HIS A 331 -16.98 -4.98 18.74
N ILE A 332 -16.52 -3.88 18.15
CA ILE A 332 -15.29 -3.21 18.62
C ILE A 332 -15.46 -2.67 20.04
N LEU A 333 -16.64 -2.14 20.40
CA LEU A 333 -16.94 -1.54 21.71
C LEU A 333 -17.09 -2.57 22.84
N GLN A 334 -16.95 -3.86 22.57
CA GLN A 334 -16.86 -4.87 23.64
C GLN A 334 -15.63 -4.57 24.53
N GLN A 335 -15.86 -4.37 25.83
CA GLN A 335 -14.87 -3.77 26.74
C GLN A 335 -13.50 -4.47 26.72
N ALA A 336 -13.46 -5.80 26.60
CA ALA A 336 -12.23 -6.57 26.49
C ALA A 336 -11.48 -6.26 25.17
N ALA A 337 -12.17 -6.27 24.03
CA ALA A 337 -11.59 -5.98 22.73
C ALA A 337 -11.08 -4.53 22.62
N VAL A 338 -11.81 -3.55 23.16
CA VAL A 338 -11.36 -2.15 23.25
C VAL A 338 -10.08 -2.04 24.05
N GLY A 339 -10.02 -2.72 25.21
CA GLY A 339 -8.86 -2.71 26.10
C GLY A 339 -7.61 -3.20 25.38
N ASP A 340 -7.67 -4.39 24.79
CA ASP A 340 -6.55 -5.02 24.10
C ASP A 340 -6.11 -4.21 22.87
N PHE A 341 -7.06 -3.75 22.06
CA PHE A 341 -6.76 -2.91 20.90
C PHE A 341 -6.12 -1.59 21.31
N SER A 342 -6.65 -0.93 22.35
CA SER A 342 -6.12 0.34 22.84
C SER A 342 -4.72 0.19 23.42
N LEU A 343 -4.46 -0.90 24.15
CA LEU A 343 -3.13 -1.20 24.67
C LEU A 343 -2.14 -1.40 23.52
N ALA A 344 -2.47 -2.26 22.55
CA ALA A 344 -1.62 -2.48 21.39
C ALA A 344 -1.39 -1.20 20.58
N ALA A 345 -2.42 -0.38 20.36
CA ALA A 345 -2.32 0.89 19.64
C ALA A 345 -1.41 1.90 20.34
N ARG A 346 -1.49 2.00 21.68
CA ARG A 346 -0.59 2.86 22.48
C ARG A 346 0.85 2.38 22.36
N THR A 347 1.11 1.09 22.46
CA THR A 347 2.46 0.56 22.31
C THR A 347 3.01 0.74 20.89
N VAL A 348 2.18 0.54 19.86
CA VAL A 348 2.55 0.88 18.47
C VAL A 348 2.93 2.36 18.35
N LYS A 349 2.18 3.26 19.00
CA LYS A 349 2.48 4.69 19.01
C LYS A 349 3.80 5.00 19.72
N GLU A 350 4.04 4.40 20.88
CA GLU A 350 5.31 4.53 21.63
C GLU A 350 6.51 4.10 20.78
N ILE A 351 6.38 3.03 20.00
CA ILE A 351 7.42 2.57 19.07
C ILE A 351 7.55 3.53 17.88
N ALA A 352 6.43 3.96 17.29
CA ALA A 352 6.41 4.83 16.12
C ALA A 352 6.98 6.23 16.38
N ASP A 353 6.90 6.71 17.62
CA ASP A 353 7.45 8.01 18.03
C ASP A 353 8.98 8.04 18.06
N ILE A 354 9.64 6.87 18.02
CA ILE A 354 11.11 6.76 17.89
C ILE A 354 11.57 7.11 16.46
N SER A 355 10.62 7.42 15.57
CA SER A 355 10.77 7.81 14.17
C SER A 355 11.41 6.73 13.30
N ARG A 356 10.96 6.66 12.06
CA ARG A 356 11.65 5.93 10.99
C ARG A 356 11.33 6.61 9.68
N GLU A 357 12.27 6.54 8.75
CA GLU A 357 12.00 6.98 7.40
C GLU A 357 11.07 5.96 6.72
N LEU A 358 10.06 6.49 6.01
CA LEU A 358 9.20 5.67 5.18
C LEU A 358 9.93 5.36 3.89
N SER A 359 10.00 4.07 3.52
CA SER A 359 10.53 3.68 2.22
C SER A 359 9.70 4.25 1.08
N THR A 360 10.30 4.44 -0.10
CA THR A 360 9.62 4.89 -1.32
C THR A 360 8.40 4.02 -1.63
N SER A 361 8.55 2.69 -1.54
CA SER A 361 7.45 1.74 -1.75
C SER A 361 6.32 1.89 -0.73
N ALA A 362 6.61 2.32 0.51
CA ALA A 362 5.58 2.61 1.50
C ALA A 362 4.85 3.91 1.18
N GLN A 363 5.57 4.94 0.74
CA GLN A 363 4.97 6.20 0.30
C GLN A 363 4.04 5.99 -0.89
N GLU A 364 4.46 5.22 -1.90
CA GLU A 364 3.62 4.87 -3.07
C GLU A 364 2.32 4.17 -2.65
N ARG A 365 2.38 3.22 -1.71
CA ARG A 365 1.17 2.56 -1.18
C ARG A 365 0.25 3.53 -0.46
N LEU A 366 0.79 4.48 0.30
CA LEU A 366 0.02 5.51 1.00
C LEU A 366 -0.64 6.48 0.01
N HIS A 367 0.08 6.92 -1.02
CA HIS A 367 -0.46 7.73 -2.10
C HIS A 367 -1.62 7.03 -2.79
N LYS A 368 -1.45 5.74 -3.12
CA LYS A 368 -2.51 4.95 -3.76
C LYS A 368 -3.74 4.84 -2.87
N LEU A 369 -3.56 4.52 -1.58
CA LEU A 369 -4.67 4.43 -0.64
C LEU A 369 -5.40 5.77 -0.50
N ARG A 370 -4.66 6.89 -0.44
CA ARG A 370 -5.24 8.23 -0.39
C ARG A 370 -5.99 8.58 -1.67
N TRP A 371 -5.50 8.12 -2.83
CA TRP A 371 -6.22 8.25 -4.09
C TRP A 371 -7.54 7.46 -4.07
N GLU A 372 -7.52 6.20 -3.64
CA GLU A 372 -8.73 5.35 -3.55
C GLU A 372 -9.78 5.91 -2.57
N GLU A 373 -9.34 6.62 -1.53
CA GLU A 373 -10.20 7.36 -0.59
C GLU A 373 -10.88 8.57 -1.23
N LEU A 374 -10.19 9.25 -2.16
CA LEU A 374 -10.63 10.52 -2.73
C LEU A 374 -11.29 10.39 -4.10
N TYR A 375 -11.10 9.28 -4.81
CA TYR A 375 -11.56 9.10 -6.19
C TYR A 375 -12.21 7.73 -6.44
N GLU A 376 -13.13 7.70 -7.39
CA GLU A 376 -13.70 6.47 -7.97
C GLU A 376 -13.15 6.27 -9.38
N SER A 377 -12.77 5.04 -9.71
CA SER A 377 -12.26 4.71 -11.04
C SER A 377 -13.39 4.60 -12.07
N GLU A 378 -13.04 4.72 -13.34
CA GLU A 378 -13.97 4.53 -14.48
C GLU A 378 -14.71 3.18 -14.42
N GLN A 379 -14.07 2.12 -13.92
CA GLN A 379 -14.69 0.80 -13.82
C GLN A 379 -15.85 0.80 -12.81
N LEU A 380 -15.69 1.50 -11.68
CA LEU A 380 -16.74 1.58 -10.65
C LEU A 380 -17.92 2.42 -11.12
N ILE A 381 -17.67 3.57 -11.76
CA ILE A 381 -18.74 4.49 -12.16
C ILE A 381 -19.44 4.06 -13.46
N ASN A 382 -18.71 3.57 -14.46
CA ASN A 382 -19.30 3.23 -15.76
C ASN A 382 -19.81 1.78 -15.79
N GLY A 383 -19.21 0.86 -15.02
CA GLY A 383 -19.58 -0.56 -15.01
C GLY A 383 -21.03 -0.83 -14.63
N TYR A 384 -21.61 0.02 -13.76
CA TYR A 384 -23.01 -0.03 -13.32
C TYR A 384 -23.89 1.05 -13.94
N ASN A 385 -23.40 1.75 -14.98
CA ASN A 385 -24.12 2.86 -15.60
C ASN A 385 -24.54 3.90 -14.53
N ASP A 386 -23.65 4.21 -13.58
CA ASP A 386 -23.99 5.06 -12.43
C ASP A 386 -24.35 6.48 -12.91
N PRO A 387 -25.39 7.13 -12.35
CA PRO A 387 -25.82 8.47 -12.78
C PRO A 387 -24.71 9.52 -12.69
N LEU A 388 -24.86 10.62 -13.44
CA LEU A 388 -23.94 11.75 -13.31
C LEU A 388 -23.96 12.32 -11.89
N ARG A 389 -22.79 12.62 -11.32
CA ARG A 389 -22.66 13.24 -9.99
C ARG A 389 -21.66 14.40 -9.99
N ASN A 390 -21.77 15.25 -8.98
CA ASN A 390 -20.80 16.31 -8.75
C ASN A 390 -19.41 15.68 -8.55
N GLY A 391 -18.41 16.21 -9.24
CA GLY A 391 -17.06 15.64 -9.24
C GLY A 391 -16.79 14.61 -10.34
N ASP A 392 -17.75 14.27 -11.21
CA ASP A 392 -17.46 13.44 -12.40
C ASP A 392 -16.38 14.08 -13.27
N ILE A 393 -15.42 13.27 -13.73
CA ILE A 393 -14.28 13.69 -14.53
C ILE A 393 -14.44 13.16 -15.96
N PHE A 394 -14.26 14.07 -16.92
CA PHE A 394 -14.38 13.81 -18.35
C PHE A 394 -13.07 14.09 -19.07
N GLU A 395 -12.66 13.15 -19.90
CA GLU A 395 -11.73 13.40 -21.00
C GLU A 395 -12.51 14.06 -22.14
N VAL A 396 -11.97 15.14 -22.68
CA VAL A 396 -12.56 15.90 -23.79
C VAL A 396 -11.51 16.11 -24.88
N GLY A 397 -11.79 15.64 -26.09
CA GLY A 397 -10.89 15.64 -27.24
C GLY A 397 -10.26 14.27 -27.52
N GLU A 398 -9.32 14.24 -28.45
CA GLU A 398 -8.64 13.02 -28.92
C GLU A 398 -7.14 13.28 -29.07
N GLY A 399 -6.33 12.23 -28.94
CA GLY A 399 -4.87 12.26 -29.09
C GLY A 399 -4.20 13.30 -28.19
N GLU A 400 -3.21 14.01 -28.73
CA GLU A 400 -2.45 15.07 -28.02
C GLU A 400 -3.33 16.28 -27.62
N GLY A 401 -4.54 16.41 -28.16
CA GLY A 401 -5.47 17.48 -27.84
C GLY A 401 -6.43 17.17 -26.68
N MET A 402 -6.34 15.98 -26.08
CA MET A 402 -7.20 15.53 -24.99
C MET A 402 -6.96 16.36 -23.72
N LYS A 403 -8.03 16.77 -23.05
CA LYS A 403 -7.99 17.54 -21.79
C LYS A 403 -8.97 16.98 -20.78
N LEU A 404 -8.64 17.11 -19.51
CA LEU A 404 -9.51 16.72 -18.41
C LEU A 404 -10.41 17.88 -17.98
N TRP A 405 -11.65 17.55 -17.63
CA TRP A 405 -12.66 18.49 -17.14
C TRP A 405 -13.44 17.83 -16.00
N VAL A 406 -13.77 18.60 -14.97
CA VAL A 406 -14.61 18.13 -13.86
C VAL A 406 -15.98 18.78 -13.93
N LEU A 407 -17.02 17.97 -13.75
CA LEU A 407 -18.41 18.40 -13.61
C LEU A 407 -18.64 18.95 -12.20
N ILE A 408 -19.07 20.21 -12.12
CA ILE A 408 -19.43 20.88 -10.88
C ILE A 408 -20.91 21.27 -10.96
N ALA A 409 -21.72 20.72 -10.07
CA ALA A 409 -23.15 20.99 -10.02
C ALA A 409 -23.73 20.64 -8.64
N GLN A 410 -24.89 21.20 -8.31
CA GLN A 410 -25.61 20.78 -7.12
C GLN A 410 -26.14 19.34 -7.32
N PRO A 411 -26.03 18.45 -6.32
CA PRO A 411 -26.52 17.07 -6.47
C PRO A 411 -28.01 16.98 -6.85
N CYS A 412 -28.85 17.87 -6.31
CA CYS A 412 -30.29 17.89 -6.60
C CYS A 412 -30.63 18.28 -8.06
N ASP A 413 -29.75 19.06 -8.68
CA ASP A 413 -29.81 19.50 -10.07
C ASP A 413 -29.32 18.38 -11.03
N LEU A 414 -28.41 17.53 -10.55
CA LEU A 414 -27.94 16.31 -11.23
C LEU A 414 -28.81 15.07 -11.00
N MET A 415 -30.01 15.24 -10.46
CA MET A 415 -30.89 14.11 -10.21
C MET A 415 -31.90 13.92 -11.35
N VAL A 416 -32.05 12.67 -11.82
CA VAL A 416 -33.07 12.29 -12.80
C VAL A 416 -34.27 11.74 -12.04
N ARG A 417 -35.43 12.38 -12.20
CA ARG A 417 -36.68 12.00 -11.52
C ARG A 417 -37.34 10.81 -12.22
N SER A 418 -38.36 10.23 -11.58
CA SER A 418 -39.12 9.09 -12.11
C SER A 418 -39.65 9.29 -13.54
N ASN A 419 -39.92 10.53 -13.97
CA ASN A 419 -40.35 10.85 -15.34
C ASN A 419 -39.22 10.96 -16.39
N GLY A 420 -37.96 10.74 -16.00
CA GLY A 420 -36.78 10.87 -16.85
C GLY A 420 -36.27 12.30 -17.08
N GLU A 421 -36.75 13.26 -16.28
CA GLU A 421 -36.38 14.68 -16.40
C GLU A 421 -35.59 15.18 -15.18
N ARG A 422 -34.83 16.25 -15.38
CA ARG A 422 -34.11 16.94 -14.31
C ARG A 422 -34.84 18.22 -13.93
N VAL A 423 -34.68 18.64 -12.68
CA VAL A 423 -35.17 19.97 -12.26
C VAL A 423 -34.32 21.02 -12.97
N ARG A 424 -34.97 21.95 -13.69
CA ARG A 424 -34.31 23.07 -14.42
C ARG A 424 -33.30 22.63 -15.48
N GLU A 425 -33.54 21.49 -16.12
CA GLU A 425 -32.63 20.90 -17.10
C GLU A 425 -32.13 21.85 -18.21
N GLU A 426 -32.97 22.81 -18.63
CA GLU A 426 -32.63 23.79 -19.67
C GLU A 426 -31.89 25.04 -19.14
N ASN A 427 -31.62 25.12 -17.84
CA ASN A 427 -30.96 26.26 -17.23
C ASN A 427 -29.43 26.08 -17.23
N PHE A 428 -28.73 26.91 -18.00
CA PHE A 428 -27.28 26.88 -18.13
C PHE A 428 -26.50 27.13 -16.82
N LYS A 429 -27.16 27.53 -15.73
CA LYS A 429 -26.55 27.76 -14.40
C LYS A 429 -26.50 26.49 -13.53
N VAL A 430 -27.10 25.39 -13.99
CA VAL A 430 -27.32 24.16 -13.21
C VAL A 430 -26.04 23.32 -13.08
N ALA A 431 -25.24 23.27 -14.14
CA ALA A 431 -24.02 22.49 -14.18
C ALA A 431 -22.94 23.15 -15.03
N VAL A 432 -21.68 23.05 -14.58
CA VAL A 432 -20.52 23.54 -15.33
C VAL A 432 -19.43 22.48 -15.45
N LEU A 433 -18.65 22.56 -16.52
CA LEU A 433 -17.38 21.85 -16.67
C LEU A 433 -16.23 22.82 -16.40
N ALA A 434 -15.34 22.48 -15.47
CA ALA A 434 -14.12 23.23 -15.19
C ALA A 434 -12.88 22.44 -15.64
N PRO A 435 -11.89 23.06 -16.32
CA PRO A 435 -10.68 22.34 -16.72
C PRO A 435 -9.91 21.81 -15.51
N LEU A 436 -9.37 20.61 -15.65
CA LEU A 436 -8.48 19.96 -14.70
C LEU A 436 -7.09 19.83 -15.34
N ARG A 437 -6.05 20.30 -14.66
CA ARG A 437 -4.66 20.21 -15.13
C ARG A 437 -3.78 19.53 -14.09
N THR A 438 -3.06 18.50 -14.50
CA THR A 438 -2.00 17.89 -13.70
C THR A 438 -0.80 18.84 -13.63
N ARG A 439 -0.08 18.80 -12.51
CA ARG A 439 1.14 19.58 -12.28
C ARG A 439 2.34 18.63 -12.24
N PRO A 440 3.57 19.09 -12.51
CA PRO A 440 4.75 18.24 -12.47
C PRO A 440 4.86 17.44 -11.17
N LEU A 441 5.34 16.19 -11.26
CA LEU A 441 5.58 15.35 -10.09
C LEU A 441 6.56 16.06 -9.12
N GLY A 442 6.26 16.03 -7.82
CA GLY A 442 7.06 16.71 -6.80
C GLY A 442 6.82 18.22 -6.68
N SER A 443 5.90 18.82 -7.45
CA SER A 443 5.55 20.23 -7.28
C SER A 443 4.89 20.47 -5.92
N GLU A 444 5.32 21.50 -5.19
CA GLU A 444 4.70 21.88 -3.91
C GLU A 444 3.20 22.21 -4.06
N THR A 445 2.44 22.02 -2.98
CA THR A 445 1.05 22.47 -2.88
C THR A 445 1.01 24.00 -2.99
N VAL A 446 0.39 24.53 -4.04
CA VAL A 446 0.26 25.98 -4.23
C VAL A 446 -0.73 26.53 -3.19
N PRO A 447 -0.51 27.73 -2.64
CA PRO A 447 -1.48 28.41 -1.80
C PRO A 447 -2.87 28.45 -2.45
N LYS A 448 -3.92 28.34 -1.64
CA LYS A 448 -5.31 28.42 -2.13
C LYS A 448 -5.56 29.81 -2.72
N ASP A 449 -5.41 29.97 -4.04
CA ASP A 449 -5.93 31.12 -4.77
C ASP A 449 -7.43 30.91 -5.04
N SER A 450 -8.21 31.98 -4.90
CA SER A 450 -9.65 32.05 -5.16
C SER A 450 -10.07 31.56 -6.55
N LEU A 451 -9.16 31.54 -7.53
CA LEU A 451 -9.43 31.18 -8.92
C LEU A 451 -9.33 29.67 -9.20
N SER A 452 -8.85 28.87 -8.24
CA SER A 452 -8.54 27.47 -8.47
C SER A 452 -8.82 26.57 -7.26
N PHE A 453 -8.92 25.27 -7.49
CA PHE A 453 -9.08 24.27 -6.44
C PHE A 453 -8.03 23.18 -6.57
N SER A 454 -7.22 22.99 -5.53
CA SER A 454 -6.13 22.01 -5.51
C SER A 454 -6.65 20.60 -5.25
N LEU A 455 -6.11 19.65 -6.01
CA LEU A 455 -6.28 18.21 -5.84
C LEU A 455 -4.90 17.60 -5.58
N ASP A 456 -4.51 17.48 -4.31
CA ASP A 456 -3.11 17.17 -3.96
C ASP A 456 -2.69 15.73 -4.27
N HIS A 457 -3.65 14.82 -4.47
CA HIS A 457 -3.41 13.38 -4.65
C HIS A 457 -4.15 12.83 -5.87
N TYR A 458 -3.96 13.39 -7.07
CA TYR A 458 -4.79 13.07 -8.23
C TYR A 458 -4.21 12.04 -9.20
N ASP A 459 -3.00 12.24 -9.72
CA ASP A 459 -2.43 11.39 -10.78
C ASP A 459 -1.23 10.60 -10.26
N HIS A 460 -0.69 9.66 -11.05
CA HIS A 460 0.39 8.74 -10.66
C HIS A 460 0.09 8.02 -9.34
N ASN A 461 -1.10 7.41 -9.24
CA ASN A 461 -1.60 6.76 -8.03
C ASN A 461 -1.59 7.68 -6.79
N GLY A 462 -1.89 8.98 -6.96
CA GLY A 462 -1.98 9.95 -5.87
C GLY A 462 -0.66 10.63 -5.47
N ALA A 463 0.42 10.38 -6.21
CA ALA A 463 1.72 11.04 -6.02
C ALA A 463 1.80 12.41 -6.72
N GLN A 464 0.97 12.64 -7.75
CA GLN A 464 0.99 13.86 -8.55
C GLN A 464 -0.23 14.73 -8.26
N PRO A 465 -0.04 16.05 -7.98
CA PRO A 465 -1.16 16.95 -7.76
C PRO A 465 -1.76 17.46 -9.07
N ALA A 466 -3.01 17.91 -8.98
CA ALA A 466 -3.72 18.59 -10.06
C ALA A 466 -4.46 19.82 -9.54
N VAL A 467 -4.96 20.65 -10.46
CA VAL A 467 -5.69 21.88 -10.16
C VAL A 467 -6.91 21.99 -11.06
N VAL A 468 -8.06 22.27 -10.45
CA VAL A 468 -9.29 22.64 -11.16
C VAL A 468 -9.32 24.16 -11.36
N GLN A 469 -9.49 24.60 -12.61
CA GLN A 469 -9.51 26.01 -12.99
C GLN A 469 -10.94 26.57 -12.93
N LEU A 470 -11.32 27.16 -11.79
CA LEU A 470 -12.69 27.65 -11.58
C LEU A 470 -13.03 28.83 -12.50
N ALA A 471 -12.04 29.70 -12.78
CA ALA A 471 -12.20 30.84 -13.66
C ALA A 471 -12.50 30.46 -15.13
N ASP A 472 -12.11 29.26 -15.55
CA ASP A 472 -12.31 28.76 -16.92
C ASP A 472 -13.55 27.85 -17.06
N ALA A 473 -14.34 27.72 -15.99
CA ALA A 473 -15.55 26.92 -15.96
C ALA A 473 -16.56 27.40 -17.02
N THR A 474 -17.30 26.46 -17.60
CA THR A 474 -18.27 26.74 -18.66
C THR A 474 -19.53 25.90 -18.48
N PRO A 475 -20.73 26.40 -18.86
CA PRO A 475 -21.95 25.61 -18.78
C PRO A 475 -21.80 24.24 -19.44
N ALA A 476 -22.35 23.21 -18.81
CA ALA A 476 -22.37 21.85 -19.29
C ALA A 476 -23.72 21.53 -19.95
N ASN A 477 -23.69 20.81 -21.07
CA ASN A 477 -24.90 20.26 -21.67
C ASN A 477 -25.15 18.86 -21.12
N LEU A 478 -26.10 18.74 -20.18
CA LEU A 478 -26.41 17.48 -19.53
C LEU A 478 -27.00 16.43 -20.48
N HIS A 479 -27.68 16.80 -21.57
CA HIS A 479 -28.12 15.81 -22.57
C HIS A 479 -26.95 15.07 -23.20
N VAL A 480 -25.86 15.78 -23.48
CA VAL A 480 -24.64 15.19 -24.07
C VAL A 480 -23.87 14.38 -23.04
N LEU A 481 -23.72 14.90 -21.82
CA LEU A 481 -22.99 14.19 -20.76
C LEU A 481 -23.74 12.94 -20.26
N ASP A 482 -25.08 12.96 -20.26
CA ASP A 482 -25.90 11.80 -19.86
C ASP A 482 -25.67 10.60 -20.79
N LEU A 483 -25.19 10.81 -22.02
CA LEU A 483 -24.82 9.71 -22.91
C LEU A 483 -23.69 8.85 -22.34
N ALA A 484 -22.81 9.41 -21.49
CA ALA A 484 -21.78 8.62 -20.79
C ALA A 484 -22.41 7.59 -19.84
N VAL A 485 -23.60 7.86 -19.31
CA VAL A 485 -24.31 6.94 -18.42
C VAL A 485 -24.89 5.76 -19.20
N LEU A 486 -25.19 5.93 -20.49
CA LEU A 486 -25.74 4.87 -21.34
C LEU A 486 -24.66 3.88 -21.85
N ASN A 487 -23.37 4.16 -21.62
CA ASN A 487 -22.25 3.40 -22.17
C ASN A 487 -21.31 2.91 -21.07
N LYS A 488 -21.00 1.61 -21.05
CA LYS A 488 -20.14 1.00 -20.02
C LYS A 488 -18.67 1.42 -20.07
N ASP A 489 -18.22 1.99 -21.18
CA ASP A 489 -16.89 2.58 -21.32
C ASP A 489 -16.86 4.10 -21.02
N GLY A 490 -18.01 4.66 -20.63
CA GLY A 490 -18.19 6.07 -20.27
C GLY A 490 -18.20 7.03 -21.46
N ARG A 491 -18.21 6.53 -22.71
CA ARG A 491 -18.23 7.41 -23.89
C ARG A 491 -19.59 8.10 -24.03
N CYS A 492 -19.56 9.37 -24.41
CA CYS A 492 -20.75 10.10 -24.77
C CYS A 492 -21.15 9.73 -26.21
N GLN A 493 -21.89 8.64 -26.36
CA GLN A 493 -22.35 8.14 -27.66
C GLN A 493 -23.81 7.70 -27.59
N LEU A 494 -24.53 7.89 -28.69
CA LEU A 494 -25.89 7.40 -28.86
C LEU A 494 -25.98 6.67 -30.20
N SER A 495 -26.20 5.36 -30.15
CA SER A 495 -26.50 4.56 -31.34
C SER A 495 -27.89 4.87 -31.90
N ALA A 496 -28.05 4.70 -33.21
CA ALA A 496 -29.33 4.94 -33.90
C ALA A 496 -30.47 4.06 -33.34
N ALA A 497 -30.16 2.80 -33.03
CA ALA A 497 -31.08 1.88 -32.37
C ALA A 497 -30.71 1.68 -30.89
N PRO A 498 -31.68 1.48 -29.99
CA PRO A 498 -31.41 1.09 -28.60
C PRO A 498 -30.67 -0.25 -28.54
N ASP A 499 -29.74 -0.37 -27.60
CA ASP A 499 -29.13 -1.65 -27.28
C ASP A 499 -30.11 -2.47 -26.43
N PRO A 500 -30.62 -3.62 -26.92
CA PRO A 500 -31.55 -4.44 -26.15
C PRO A 500 -30.92 -5.09 -24.91
N ALA A 501 -29.58 -5.13 -24.82
CA ALA A 501 -28.85 -5.64 -23.67
C ALA A 501 -28.53 -4.55 -22.62
N LEU A 502 -28.86 -3.29 -22.91
CA LEU A 502 -28.63 -2.19 -21.98
C LEU A 502 -29.54 -2.32 -20.76
N SER A 503 -28.93 -2.50 -19.60
CA SER A 503 -29.62 -2.44 -18.30
C SER A 503 -29.23 -1.15 -17.60
N LEU A 504 -30.20 -0.27 -17.39
CA LEU A 504 -30.00 1.01 -16.72
C LEU A 504 -30.22 0.86 -15.20
N PRO A 505 -29.64 1.75 -14.38
CA PRO A 505 -29.62 1.56 -12.93
C PRO A 505 -30.99 1.73 -12.25
N SER A 506 -31.97 2.33 -12.93
CA SER A 506 -33.31 2.60 -12.37
C SER A 506 -34.32 2.87 -13.48
N LYS A 507 -35.62 2.82 -13.15
CA LYS A 507 -36.71 3.16 -14.07
C LYS A 507 -36.66 4.62 -14.54
N ALA A 508 -36.19 5.53 -13.68
CA ALA A 508 -35.97 6.93 -14.02
C ALA A 508 -34.98 7.07 -15.20
N TRP A 509 -33.92 6.26 -15.21
CA TRP A 509 -32.93 6.28 -16.28
C TRP A 509 -33.41 5.58 -17.57
N GLU A 510 -34.25 4.55 -17.48
CA GLU A 510 -34.95 4.03 -18.68
C GLU A 510 -35.81 5.11 -19.34
N ASN A 511 -36.57 5.86 -18.52
CA ASN A 511 -37.37 6.98 -19.01
C ASN A 511 -36.46 8.08 -19.58
N ARG A 512 -35.28 8.29 -18.97
CA ARG A 512 -34.27 9.24 -19.46
C ARG A 512 -33.72 8.87 -20.84
N ASP A 513 -33.37 7.60 -21.07
CA ASP A 513 -32.94 7.14 -22.40
C ASP A 513 -34.03 7.43 -23.45
N GLY A 514 -35.30 7.16 -23.14
CA GLY A 514 -36.42 7.54 -24.01
C GLY A 514 -36.49 9.05 -24.31
N LYS A 515 -36.32 9.90 -23.29
CA LYS A 515 -36.29 11.37 -23.44
C LYS A 515 -35.12 11.83 -24.29
N LEU A 516 -33.93 11.28 -24.08
CA LEU A 516 -32.73 11.59 -24.87
C LEU A 516 -32.91 11.17 -26.32
N ARG A 517 -33.42 9.97 -26.58
CA ARG A 517 -33.71 9.50 -27.96
C ARG A 517 -34.74 10.38 -28.66
N ILE A 518 -35.78 10.84 -27.96
CA ILE A 518 -36.75 11.81 -28.53
C ILE A 518 -36.08 13.15 -28.84
N HIS A 519 -35.17 13.62 -27.97
CA HIS A 519 -34.42 14.85 -28.20
C HIS A 519 -33.54 14.73 -29.45
N PHE A 520 -32.70 13.69 -29.51
CA PHE A 520 -31.77 13.46 -30.62
C PHE A 520 -32.49 13.09 -31.92
N SER A 521 -33.64 12.40 -31.88
CA SER A 521 -34.41 12.08 -33.10
C SER A 521 -35.00 13.30 -33.80
N LYS A 522 -35.33 14.36 -33.04
CA LYS A 522 -35.72 15.66 -33.64
C LYS A 522 -34.58 16.26 -34.45
N ILE A 523 -33.35 16.13 -33.97
CA ILE A 523 -32.14 16.62 -34.65
C ILE A 523 -31.84 15.74 -35.87
N THR A 524 -31.89 14.41 -35.73
CA THR A 524 -31.80 13.45 -36.83
C THR A 524 -32.77 13.81 -37.94
N ARG A 525 -34.05 14.05 -37.61
CA ARG A 525 -35.07 14.42 -38.60
C ARG A 525 -34.72 15.71 -39.34
N GLN A 526 -34.26 16.75 -38.65
CA GLN A 526 -33.83 18.00 -39.30
C GLN A 526 -32.70 17.76 -40.31
N ILE A 527 -31.72 16.92 -39.95
CA ILE A 527 -30.58 16.59 -40.80
C ILE A 527 -31.02 15.75 -42.02
N GLU A 528 -31.85 14.72 -41.82
CA GLU A 528 -32.33 13.84 -42.89
C GLU A 528 -33.32 14.53 -43.83
N ASP A 529 -34.20 15.40 -43.31
CA ASP A 529 -35.10 16.21 -44.12
C ASP A 529 -34.29 17.15 -45.03
N ALA A 530 -33.22 17.77 -44.49
CA ALA A 530 -32.29 18.59 -45.28
C ALA A 530 -31.48 17.77 -46.29
N ARG A 531 -31.07 16.55 -45.95
CA ARG A 531 -30.39 15.63 -46.88
C ARG A 531 -31.30 15.27 -48.05
N THR A 532 -32.56 14.99 -47.75
CA THR A 532 -33.57 14.66 -48.76
C THR A 532 -33.87 15.86 -49.67
N ALA A 533 -34.09 17.05 -49.09
CA ALA A 533 -34.48 18.25 -49.83
C ALA A 533 -33.31 18.94 -50.57
N HIS A 534 -32.11 18.93 -49.98
CA HIS A 534 -30.99 19.77 -50.39
C HIS A 534 -29.66 19.03 -50.59
N LYS A 535 -29.66 17.69 -50.51
CA LYS A 535 -28.48 16.81 -50.65
C LYS A 535 -27.47 16.96 -49.49
N ASP A 536 -26.41 16.14 -49.53
CA ASP A 536 -25.48 15.96 -48.40
C ASP A 536 -24.71 17.21 -48.00
N VAL A 537 -24.37 18.10 -48.95
CA VAL A 537 -23.61 19.32 -48.63
C VAL A 537 -24.36 20.20 -47.64
N VAL A 538 -25.65 20.43 -47.88
CA VAL A 538 -26.50 21.25 -47.00
C VAL A 538 -26.80 20.51 -45.70
N ALA A 539 -27.05 19.20 -45.75
CA ALA A 539 -27.24 18.39 -44.54
C ALA A 539 -26.02 18.41 -43.61
N THR A 540 -24.81 18.37 -44.17
CA THR A 540 -23.55 18.44 -43.41
C THR A 540 -23.38 19.80 -42.73
N LEU A 541 -23.66 20.89 -43.45
CA LEU A 541 -23.65 22.24 -42.88
C LEU A 541 -24.70 22.41 -41.78
N LEU A 542 -25.90 21.88 -41.99
CA LEU A 542 -26.96 21.90 -40.99
C LEU A 542 -26.56 21.10 -39.76
N ALA A 543 -26.06 19.87 -39.94
CA ALA A 543 -25.59 19.02 -38.84
C ALA A 543 -24.55 19.74 -37.97
N ALA A 544 -23.55 20.39 -38.57
CA ALA A 544 -22.57 21.20 -37.85
C ALA A 544 -23.18 22.37 -37.04
N ALA A 545 -24.36 22.85 -37.41
CA ALA A 545 -25.07 23.93 -36.73
C ALA A 545 -26.02 23.43 -35.63
N VAL A 546 -26.70 22.29 -35.82
CA VAL A 546 -27.78 21.82 -34.93
C VAL A 546 -27.37 20.73 -33.95
N ILE A 547 -26.24 20.04 -34.17
CA ILE A 547 -25.75 19.03 -33.22
C ILE A 547 -25.53 19.69 -31.84
N PRO A 548 -26.15 19.16 -30.76
CA PRO A 548 -25.95 19.68 -29.41
C PRO A 548 -24.48 19.61 -29.04
N ARG A 549 -23.92 20.72 -28.56
CA ARG A 549 -22.53 20.77 -28.07
C ARG A 549 -22.50 20.35 -26.61
N GLY A 550 -21.41 19.70 -26.17
CA GLY A 550 -21.19 19.40 -24.75
C GLY A 550 -21.08 20.65 -23.86
N SER A 551 -20.73 21.79 -24.45
CA SER A 551 -20.68 23.11 -23.80
C SER A 551 -20.76 24.22 -24.85
N PRO A 552 -21.28 25.43 -24.51
CA PRO A 552 -21.26 26.57 -25.43
C PRO A 552 -19.86 27.14 -25.67
N LYS A 553 -18.83 26.79 -24.88
CA LYS A 553 -17.45 27.29 -25.09
C LYS A 553 -16.95 26.91 -26.48
N LYS A 554 -16.33 27.85 -27.20
CA LYS A 554 -15.86 27.65 -28.59
C LYS A 554 -14.99 26.40 -28.78
N ALA A 555 -14.22 26.02 -27.76
CA ALA A 555 -13.40 24.80 -27.76
C ALA A 555 -14.21 23.51 -27.95
N PHE A 556 -15.49 23.50 -27.56
CA PHE A 556 -16.42 22.38 -27.71
C PHE A 556 -17.20 22.39 -29.03
N ALA A 557 -17.14 23.48 -29.80
CA ALA A 557 -17.91 23.59 -31.05
C ALA A 557 -17.50 22.57 -32.13
N LYS A 558 -16.27 22.03 -32.02
CA LYS A 558 -15.72 21.01 -32.91
C LYS A 558 -16.04 19.57 -32.47
N TYR A 559 -16.67 19.40 -31.31
CA TYR A 559 -16.91 18.09 -30.71
C TYR A 559 -18.38 17.70 -30.90
N GLY A 560 -18.59 16.57 -31.56
CA GLY A 560 -19.90 16.07 -31.95
C GLY A 560 -19.92 15.72 -33.43
N SER A 561 -20.25 14.48 -33.73
CA SER A 561 -20.47 13.99 -35.08
C SER A 561 -21.82 13.29 -35.16
N TYR A 562 -22.38 13.30 -36.36
CA TYR A 562 -23.61 12.60 -36.70
C TYR A 562 -23.33 11.67 -37.87
N ASP A 563 -23.71 10.40 -37.72
CA ASP A 563 -23.62 9.40 -38.78
C ASP A 563 -24.81 8.44 -38.70
N ASN A 564 -25.62 8.39 -39.77
CA ASN A 564 -26.73 7.45 -39.94
C ASN A 564 -27.63 7.24 -38.70
N GLY A 565 -28.07 8.34 -38.06
CA GLY A 565 -28.92 8.30 -36.88
C GLY A 565 -28.17 8.19 -35.55
N GLY A 566 -26.88 7.93 -35.58
CA GLY A 566 -26.00 7.90 -34.41
C GLY A 566 -25.33 9.24 -34.13
N PHE A 567 -25.03 9.49 -32.85
CA PHE A 567 -24.28 10.65 -32.38
C PHE A 567 -23.06 10.18 -31.61
N ALA A 568 -21.90 10.78 -31.89
CA ALA A 568 -20.68 10.50 -31.16
C ALA A 568 -19.97 11.78 -30.75
N TYR A 569 -19.50 11.80 -29.52
CA TYR A 569 -18.73 12.90 -28.97
C TYR A 569 -17.37 12.37 -28.49
N PRO A 570 -16.26 13.08 -28.76
CA PRO A 570 -14.97 12.77 -28.14
C PRO A 570 -14.95 13.25 -26.68
N LEU A 571 -15.92 12.74 -25.91
CA LEU A 571 -16.13 12.99 -24.50
C LEU A 571 -16.28 11.62 -23.82
N ARG A 572 -15.54 11.40 -22.73
CA ARG A 572 -15.55 10.13 -22.00
C ARG A 572 -15.43 10.36 -20.51
N ARG A 573 -16.37 9.81 -19.73
CA ARG A 573 -16.31 9.83 -18.26
C ARG A 573 -15.24 8.84 -17.79
N CYS A 574 -14.19 9.32 -17.14
CA CYS A 574 -13.00 8.54 -16.79
C CYS A 574 -12.74 8.40 -15.27
N GLY A 575 -13.53 9.06 -14.44
CA GLY A 575 -13.41 8.95 -12.99
C GLY A 575 -14.38 9.88 -12.27
N ARG A 576 -14.35 9.85 -10.94
CA ARG A 576 -15.12 10.77 -10.10
C ARG A 576 -14.35 11.14 -8.85
N ILE A 577 -14.48 12.39 -8.41
CA ILE A 577 -14.06 12.84 -7.07
C ILE A 577 -15.12 12.40 -6.05
N ARG A 578 -14.72 11.68 -5.00
CA ARG A 578 -15.60 11.25 -3.90
C ARG A 578 -15.96 12.42 -2.98
N ASP A 579 -17.08 12.28 -2.28
CA ASP A 579 -17.36 13.10 -1.11
C ASP A 579 -16.44 12.73 0.06
N PRO A 580 -16.04 13.69 0.90
CA PRO A 580 -16.49 15.09 0.94
C PRO A 580 -15.69 16.07 0.04
N LEU A 581 -14.74 15.57 -0.74
CA LEU A 581 -13.88 16.43 -1.58
C LEU A 581 -14.67 17.07 -2.74
N ALA A 582 -15.59 16.33 -3.36
CA ALA A 582 -16.49 16.87 -4.38
C ALA A 582 -17.40 17.98 -3.82
N ALA A 583 -18.01 17.79 -2.66
CA ALA A 583 -18.75 18.86 -1.96
C ALA A 583 -17.89 20.08 -1.65
N SER A 584 -16.62 19.88 -1.29
CA SER A 584 -15.65 20.96 -1.07
C SER A 584 -15.33 21.73 -2.35
N LEU A 585 -15.19 21.03 -3.48
CA LEU A 585 -15.02 21.64 -4.81
C LEU A 585 -16.24 22.51 -5.18
N LEU A 586 -17.45 21.99 -5.00
CA LEU A 586 -18.69 22.74 -5.25
C LEU A 586 -18.80 23.99 -4.36
N THR A 587 -18.41 23.87 -3.09
CA THR A 587 -18.37 25.00 -2.15
C THR A 587 -17.34 26.05 -2.60
N ALA A 588 -16.16 25.62 -3.04
CA ALA A 588 -15.13 26.51 -3.55
C ALA A 588 -15.60 27.24 -4.81
N TYR A 589 -16.25 26.55 -5.74
CA TYR A 589 -16.83 27.16 -6.93
C TYR A 589 -17.94 28.17 -6.58
N SER A 590 -18.79 27.85 -5.61
CA SER A 590 -19.84 28.77 -5.14
C SER A 590 -19.25 30.05 -4.54
N ARG A 591 -18.18 29.93 -3.75
CA ARG A 591 -17.43 31.08 -3.20
C ARG A 591 -16.76 31.90 -4.30
N PHE A 592 -16.19 31.23 -5.31
CA PHE A 592 -15.61 31.90 -6.47
C PHE A 592 -16.65 32.75 -7.22
N LEU A 593 -17.87 32.25 -7.40
CA LEU A 593 -18.96 33.00 -8.03
C LEU A 593 -19.48 34.16 -7.17
N ALA A 594 -19.40 34.03 -5.84
CA ALA A 594 -19.87 35.01 -4.87
C ALA A 594 -18.78 36.03 -4.45
N ARG A 595 -17.64 36.09 -5.15
CA ARG A 595 -16.53 36.99 -4.79
C ARG A 595 -16.94 38.46 -4.92
N ASP A 596 -16.59 39.25 -3.91
CA ASP A 596 -16.77 40.69 -3.94
C ASP A 596 -15.74 41.33 -4.88
N ALA A 597 -16.22 42.20 -5.77
CA ALA A 597 -15.36 43.11 -6.51
C ALA A 597 -15.08 44.32 -5.62
N TYR A 598 -14.04 44.24 -4.78
CA TYR A 598 -13.56 45.43 -4.06
C TYR A 598 -13.18 46.53 -5.06
N GLU A 599 -13.49 47.77 -4.71
CA GLU A 599 -13.06 48.93 -5.50
C GLU A 599 -11.53 48.94 -5.65
N HIS A 600 -11.08 49.48 -6.77
CA HIS A 600 -9.66 49.55 -7.09
C HIS A 600 -8.89 50.26 -5.95
N ASP A 601 -7.91 49.57 -5.39
CA ASP A 601 -7.06 50.10 -4.32
C ASP A 601 -6.09 51.14 -4.91
N TYR A 602 -6.45 52.42 -4.82
CA TYR A 602 -5.61 53.55 -5.27
C TYR A 602 -4.23 53.61 -4.59
N SER A 603 -3.96 52.80 -3.55
CA SER A 603 -2.66 52.74 -2.88
C SER A 603 -1.69 51.72 -3.48
N LYS A 604 -2.14 50.87 -4.43
CA LYS A 604 -1.33 49.85 -5.09
C LYS A 604 -1.40 50.00 -6.61
N ALA A 605 -0.29 50.44 -7.21
CA ALA A 605 -0.12 50.58 -8.67
C ALA A 605 0.25 49.24 -9.32
#